data_AF-A0ABD5F1Z3-F1
#
_entry.id   AF-A0ABD5F1Z3-F1
#
_cell.length_a   1.000
_cell.length_b   1.000
_cell.length_c   1.000
_cell.angle_alpha   90.00
_cell.angle_beta   90.00
_cell.angle_gamma   90.00
#
_symmetry.space_group_name_H-M   'P 1'
#
loop_
_entity.id
_entity.type
_entity.pdbx_description
1 polymer ?
#
loop_
_entity_poly.entity_id
_entity_poly.type
_entity_poly.pdbx_seq_one_letter_code
_entity_poly.pdbx_strand_id
1 'polypeptide(L)'
;ASNTRRAAGTQTFTDVLKVWFAGKRPDPAADLSDLQSGVTLQVSCFLRPKGATSRAKLGTLSLTRGEPVIWRGRDKNAVTLNPPLTLTGSGEKAVGPKFTAFDLACATGSFDVHIPTLDVELVKHALDT
;
A
#
# COMPACT_ATOMS: atom_id res chain seq x y z
N ALA A 1 5.03 16.28 -15.90
CA ALA A 1 5.61 15.51 -14.78
C ALA A 1 4.54 14.58 -14.26
N SER A 2 4.72 13.25 -14.31
CA SER A 2 3.78 12.32 -13.68
C SER A 2 3.84 12.57 -12.17
N ASN A 3 2.74 13.08 -11.59
CA ASN A 3 2.69 13.46 -10.17
C ASN A 3 2.56 12.18 -9.33
N THR A 4 3.68 11.46 -9.18
CA THR A 4 3.77 10.22 -8.43
C THR A 4 4.64 10.44 -7.19
N ARG A 5 4.10 10.10 -6.02
CA ARG A 5 4.72 10.29 -4.72
C ARG A 5 4.62 9.01 -3.88
N ARG A 6 5.54 8.84 -2.93
CA ARG A 6 5.45 7.76 -1.93
C ARG A 6 4.61 8.19 -0.74
N ALA A 7 3.80 7.27 -0.23
CA ALA A 7 3.02 7.48 0.98
C ALA A 7 3.90 7.57 2.23
N ALA A 8 3.40 8.22 3.27
CA ALA A 8 4.08 8.55 4.52
C ALA A 8 4.67 7.32 5.24
N GLY A 9 3.95 6.19 5.24
CA GLY A 9 4.38 4.92 5.82
C GLY A 9 5.41 4.17 4.96
N THR A 10 5.61 4.59 3.72
CA THR A 10 6.61 4.02 2.80
C THR A 10 7.98 4.66 3.04
N GLN A 11 8.64 4.22 4.10
CA GLN A 11 9.97 4.69 4.47
C GLN A 11 11.07 3.74 3.98
N THR A 12 12.01 4.25 3.19
CA THR A 12 13.30 3.60 2.97
C THR A 12 14.35 4.09 3.96
N PHE A 13 15.47 3.39 4.09
CA PHE A 13 16.59 3.83 4.95
C PHE A 13 17.05 5.26 4.62
N THR A 14 17.04 5.65 3.34
CA THR A 14 17.34 7.02 2.90
C THR A 14 16.26 8.03 3.32
N ASP A 15 14.99 7.63 3.38
CA ASP A 15 13.90 8.51 3.84
C ASP A 15 14.03 8.75 5.35
N VAL A 16 14.38 7.71 6.11
CA VAL A 16 14.67 7.84 7.55
C VAL A 16 15.83 8.81 7.79
N LEU A 17 16.92 8.69 7.03
CA LEU A 17 18.04 9.65 7.11
C LEU A 17 17.58 11.07 6.80
N LYS A 18 16.80 11.28 5.72
CA LYS A 18 16.27 12.61 5.39
C LYS A 18 15.34 13.17 6.47
N VAL A 19 14.47 12.35 7.06
CA VAL A 19 13.61 12.75 8.19
C VAL A 19 14.47 13.16 9.38
N TRP A 20 15.54 12.43 9.66
CA TRP A 20 16.46 12.72 10.75
C TRP A 20 17.25 14.03 10.52
N PHE A 21 17.67 14.30 9.29
CA PHE A 21 18.41 15.53 8.93
C PHE A 21 17.51 16.75 8.68
N ALA A 22 16.24 16.58 8.31
CA ALA A 22 15.36 17.67 7.91
C ALA A 22 14.16 17.91 8.86
N GLY A 23 14.00 17.10 9.91
CA GLY A 23 12.94 17.24 10.91
C GLY A 23 11.51 17.07 10.39
N LYS A 24 11.30 16.74 9.10
CA LYS A 24 9.96 16.57 8.51
C LYS A 24 9.39 15.22 8.91
N ARG A 25 8.39 15.22 9.79
CA ARG A 25 7.59 14.04 10.09
C ARG A 25 6.79 13.61 8.85
N PRO A 26 6.58 12.30 8.63
CA PRO A 26 5.61 11.84 7.65
C PRO A 26 4.22 12.40 7.98
N ASP A 27 3.49 12.85 6.95
CA ASP A 27 2.14 13.44 7.09
C ASP A 27 1.13 12.62 6.26
N PRO A 28 0.47 11.63 6.89
CA PRO A 28 -0.56 10.82 6.22
C PRO A 28 -1.79 11.62 5.78
N ALA A 29 -2.08 12.77 6.41
CA ALA A 29 -3.23 13.60 6.04
C ALA A 29 -2.99 14.30 4.70
N ALA A 30 -1.75 14.74 4.44
CA ALA A 30 -1.35 15.26 3.14
C ALA A 30 -1.52 14.21 2.03
N ASP A 31 -1.26 12.93 2.31
CA ASP A 31 -1.41 11.88 1.32
C ASP A 31 -2.90 11.68 0.90
N LEU A 32 -3.86 11.81 1.83
CA LEU A 32 -5.29 11.77 1.45
C LEU A 32 -5.66 12.93 0.51
N SER A 33 -5.18 14.14 0.81
CA SER A 33 -5.40 15.31 -0.06
C SER A 33 -4.75 15.13 -1.43
N ASP A 34 -3.53 14.60 -1.46
CA ASP A 34 -2.81 14.29 -2.70
C ASP A 34 -3.62 13.28 -3.53
N LEU A 35 -4.12 12.19 -2.93
CA LEU A 35 -4.96 11.20 -3.61
C LEU A 35 -6.22 11.82 -4.22
N GLN A 36 -6.93 12.66 -3.45
CA GLN A 36 -8.15 13.32 -3.90
C GLN A 36 -7.90 14.26 -5.09
N SER A 37 -6.72 14.89 -5.12
CA SER A 37 -6.25 15.74 -6.22
C SER A 37 -5.75 14.97 -7.46
N GLY A 38 -5.75 13.63 -7.42
CA GLY A 38 -5.34 12.77 -8.53
C GLY A 38 -3.85 12.42 -8.55
N VAL A 39 -3.11 12.69 -7.47
CA VAL A 39 -1.71 12.24 -7.33
C VAL A 39 -1.68 10.72 -7.20
N THR A 40 -0.72 10.08 -7.87
CA THR A 40 -0.46 8.66 -7.67
C THR A 40 0.37 8.46 -6.41
N LEU A 41 -0.18 7.72 -5.44
CA LEU A 41 0.53 7.39 -4.21
C LEU A 41 1.02 5.95 -4.22
N GLN A 42 2.28 5.79 -3.81
CA GLN A 42 2.96 4.50 -3.75
C GLN A 42 3.09 4.02 -2.32
N VAL A 43 2.47 2.88 -2.00
CA VAL A 43 2.50 2.23 -0.69
C VAL A 43 3.33 0.96 -0.75
N SER A 44 4.44 0.87 -0.02
CA SER A 44 5.23 -0.36 0.09
C SER A 44 4.53 -1.36 1.00
N CYS A 45 4.03 -2.44 0.42
CA CYS A 45 3.27 -3.47 1.14
C CYS A 45 3.71 -4.87 0.70
N PHE A 46 3.37 -5.85 1.53
CA PHE A 46 3.55 -7.26 1.18
C PHE A 46 2.26 -7.83 0.62
N LEU A 47 2.36 -8.63 -0.44
CA LEU A 47 1.24 -9.31 -1.08
C LEU A 47 1.51 -10.81 -1.21
N ARG A 48 0.50 -11.62 -0.94
CA ARG A 48 0.49 -13.06 -1.19
C ARG A 48 -0.90 -13.50 -1.62
N PRO A 49 -1.06 -14.42 -2.59
CA PRO A 49 -2.36 -15.07 -2.81
C PRO A 49 -2.85 -15.78 -1.54
N LYS A 50 -4.14 -15.64 -1.21
CA LYS A 50 -4.74 -16.23 0.00
C LYS A 50 -4.53 -17.74 0.02
N GLY A 51 -4.06 -18.27 1.15
CA GLY A 51 -3.81 -19.71 1.33
C GLY A 51 -2.52 -20.24 0.68
N ALA A 52 -1.73 -19.40 0.02
CA ALA A 52 -0.43 -19.83 -0.49
C ALA A 52 0.56 -20.10 0.65
N THR A 53 1.32 -21.19 0.53
CA THR A 53 2.38 -21.57 1.49
C THR A 53 3.67 -20.77 1.31
N SER A 54 3.79 -20.03 0.21
CA SER A 54 4.93 -19.16 -0.06
C SER A 54 4.93 -17.94 0.88
N ARG A 55 6.09 -17.28 1.00
CA ARG A 55 6.18 -16.03 1.77
C ARG A 55 5.54 -14.90 0.98
N ALA A 56 4.91 -13.95 1.68
CA ALA A 56 4.43 -12.73 1.08
C ALA A 56 5.60 -11.95 0.44
N LYS A 57 5.37 -11.43 -0.76
CA LYS A 57 6.38 -10.71 -1.54
C LYS A 57 6.26 -9.23 -1.26
N LEU A 58 7.39 -8.54 -1.13
CA LEU A 58 7.44 -7.10 -1.02
C LEU A 58 7.27 -6.43 -2.39
N GLY A 59 6.41 -5.42 -2.45
CA GLY A 59 6.19 -4.62 -3.64
C GLY A 59 5.59 -3.27 -3.30
N THR A 60 5.10 -2.59 -4.33
CA THR A 60 4.49 -1.26 -4.23
C THR A 60 3.08 -1.32 -4.77
N LEU A 61 2.11 -0.87 -3.98
CA LEU A 61 0.76 -0.58 -4.39
C LEU A 61 0.70 0.84 -4.97
N SER A 62 0.25 0.99 -6.21
CA SER A 62 -0.03 2.28 -6.81
C SER A 62 -1.50 2.60 -6.65
N LEU A 63 -1.79 3.71 -5.98
CA LEU A 63 -3.12 4.22 -5.71
C LEU A 63 -3.32 5.50 -6.51
N THR A 64 -4.35 5.57 -7.35
CA THR A 64 -4.73 6.77 -8.08
C THR A 64 -6.24 6.77 -8.20
N ARG A 65 -6.87 7.91 -7.90
CA ARG A 65 -8.31 8.04 -7.93
C ARG A 65 -8.86 7.73 -9.33
N GLY A 66 -9.80 6.78 -9.41
CA GLY A 66 -10.46 6.38 -10.66
C GLY A 66 -9.62 5.48 -11.57
N GLU A 67 -8.41 5.08 -11.15
CA GLU A 67 -7.55 4.17 -11.90
C GLU A 67 -7.47 2.81 -11.20
N PRO A 68 -7.23 1.70 -11.93
CA PRO A 68 -7.04 0.40 -11.33
C PRO A 68 -5.90 0.39 -10.31
N VAL A 69 -6.14 -0.25 -9.16
CA VAL A 69 -5.09 -0.45 -8.17
C VAL A 69 -4.14 -1.53 -8.66
N ILE A 70 -2.85 -1.21 -8.70
CA ILE A 70 -1.82 -2.13 -9.19
C ILE A 70 -0.79 -2.37 -8.10
N TRP A 71 -0.58 -3.63 -7.75
CA TRP A 71 0.58 -4.03 -6.96
C TRP A 71 1.71 -4.47 -7.89
N ARG A 72 2.93 -3.97 -7.67
CA ARG A 72 4.13 -4.37 -8.41
C ARG A 72 5.21 -4.88 -7.47
N GLY A 73 5.57 -6.14 -7.62
CA GLY A 73 6.64 -6.79 -6.88
C GLY A 73 8.03 -6.30 -7.31
N ARG A 74 9.01 -6.47 -6.42
CA ARG A 74 10.43 -6.20 -6.74
C ARG A 74 10.98 -7.10 -7.86
N ASP A 75 10.35 -8.24 -8.10
CA ASP A 75 10.61 -9.16 -9.19
C ASP A 75 9.96 -8.73 -10.53
N LYS A 76 9.43 -7.50 -10.59
CA LYS A 76 8.72 -6.90 -11.74
C LYS A 76 7.36 -7.51 -12.07
N ASN A 77 6.94 -8.57 -11.36
CA ASN A 77 5.59 -9.11 -11.47
C ASN A 77 4.57 -8.05 -11.02
N ALA A 78 3.49 -7.91 -11.77
CA ALA A 78 2.42 -6.98 -11.46
C ALA A 78 1.10 -7.73 -11.31
N VAL A 79 0.30 -7.29 -10.34
CA VAL A 79 -1.05 -7.78 -10.09
C VAL A 79 -1.98 -6.58 -10.16
N THR A 80 -2.89 -6.59 -11.13
CA THR A 80 -3.98 -5.61 -11.18
C THR A 80 -5.11 -6.11 -10.28
N LEU A 81 -5.48 -5.29 -9.32
CA LEU A 81 -6.51 -5.57 -8.32
C LEU A 81 -7.80 -4.89 -8.80
N ASN A 82 -8.56 -5.61 -9.62
CA ASN A 82 -9.78 -5.07 -10.24
C ASN A 82 -10.94 -5.02 -9.24
N PRO A 83 -11.80 -3.99 -9.29
CA PRO A 83 -12.97 -3.90 -8.44
C PRO A 83 -13.96 -5.08 -8.66
N PRO A 84 -14.82 -5.39 -7.68
CA PRO A 84 -14.93 -4.73 -6.36
C PRO A 84 -13.75 -5.07 -5.46
N LEU A 85 -13.23 -4.09 -4.71
CA LEU A 85 -12.13 -4.26 -3.77
C LEU A 85 -12.68 -4.27 -2.35
N THR A 86 -12.30 -5.25 -1.54
CA THR A 86 -12.76 -5.34 -0.15
C THR A 86 -11.60 -5.70 0.74
N LEU A 87 -11.28 -4.80 1.68
CA LEU A 87 -10.20 -4.96 2.64
C LEU A 87 -10.78 -5.23 4.03
N THR A 88 -10.48 -6.39 4.61
CA THR A 88 -10.95 -6.79 5.94
C THR A 88 -9.79 -7.14 6.85
N GLY A 89 -9.95 -6.96 8.16
CA GLY A 89 -8.90 -7.29 9.13
C GLY A 89 -8.56 -8.78 9.06
N SER A 90 -7.26 -9.10 9.01
CA SER A 90 -6.81 -10.49 8.99
C SER A 90 -6.52 -11.00 10.40
N GLY A 91 -6.78 -12.29 10.63
CA GLY A 91 -6.29 -13.00 11.82
C GLY A 91 -4.80 -13.36 11.74
N GLU A 92 -4.15 -13.14 10.59
CA GLU A 92 -2.72 -13.42 10.42
C GLU A 92 -1.84 -12.45 11.21
N LYS A 93 -0.69 -12.95 11.67
CA LYS A 93 0.34 -12.11 12.29
C LYS A 93 0.99 -11.23 11.23
N ALA A 94 1.03 -9.92 11.47
CA ALA A 94 1.74 -9.01 10.59
C ALA A 94 3.24 -9.34 10.47
N VAL A 95 3.82 -9.08 9.29
CA VAL A 95 5.27 -9.28 9.02
C VAL A 95 6.21 -8.45 9.92
N GLY A 96 5.68 -7.46 10.63
CA GLY A 96 6.43 -6.65 11.59
C GLY A 96 5.54 -5.64 12.31
N PRO A 97 6.08 -4.97 13.35
CA PRO A 97 5.29 -4.10 14.24
C PRO A 97 4.77 -2.81 13.58
N LYS A 98 5.31 -2.44 12.42
CA LYS A 98 4.87 -1.28 11.63
C LYS A 98 3.84 -1.64 10.56
N PHE A 99 3.41 -2.90 10.50
CA PHE A 99 2.47 -3.39 9.51
C PHE A 99 1.21 -3.91 10.18
N THR A 100 0.10 -3.80 9.47
CA THR A 100 -1.18 -4.44 9.82
C THR A 100 -1.55 -5.42 8.71
N ALA A 101 -2.03 -6.61 9.10
CA ALA A 101 -2.40 -7.67 8.17
C ALA A 101 -3.89 -7.57 7.81
N PHE A 102 -4.19 -7.73 6.52
CA PHE A 102 -5.54 -7.66 5.97
C PHE A 102 -5.76 -8.78 4.94
N ASP A 103 -7.01 -9.17 4.83
CA ASP A 103 -7.51 -9.98 3.73
C ASP A 103 -8.08 -9.03 2.68
N LEU A 104 -7.51 -9.03 1.48
CA LEU A 104 -7.98 -8.26 0.33
C LEU A 104 -8.66 -9.19 -0.67
N ALA A 105 -9.96 -9.00 -0.87
CA ALA A 105 -10.71 -9.65 -1.93
C ALA A 105 -10.87 -8.70 -3.12
N CYS A 106 -10.72 -9.24 -4.33
CA CYS A 106 -10.97 -8.54 -5.58
C CYS A 106 -11.47 -9.50 -6.67
N ALA A 107 -11.86 -8.96 -7.83
CA ALA A 107 -12.36 -9.82 -8.93
C ALA A 107 -11.32 -10.82 -9.46
N THR A 108 -10.03 -10.55 -9.27
CA THR A 108 -8.93 -11.43 -9.71
C THR A 108 -8.54 -12.47 -8.66
N GLY A 109 -9.11 -12.40 -7.45
CA GLY A 109 -8.89 -13.37 -6.38
C GLY A 109 -8.80 -12.72 -5.00
N SER A 110 -8.35 -13.51 -4.02
CA SER A 110 -8.12 -13.04 -2.65
C SER A 110 -6.63 -13.09 -2.30
N PHE A 111 -6.19 -12.13 -1.51
CA PHE A 111 -4.80 -11.93 -1.15
C PHE A 111 -4.66 -11.63 0.35
N ASP A 112 -3.59 -12.14 0.96
CA ASP A 112 -3.09 -11.62 2.23
C ASP A 112 -2.23 -10.39 1.91
N VAL A 113 -2.52 -9.27 2.57
CA VAL A 113 -1.80 -8.00 2.39
C VAL A 113 -1.30 -7.49 3.72
N HIS A 114 -0.05 -7.04 3.76
CA HIS A 114 0.49 -6.35 4.92
C HIS A 114 0.82 -4.92 4.56
N ILE A 115 0.07 -3.99 5.14
CA ILE A 115 0.12 -2.55 4.82
C ILE A 115 0.82 -1.83 5.98
N PRO A 116 1.72 -0.86 5.73
CA PRO A 116 2.24 0.00 6.78
C PRO A 116 1.09 0.61 7.58
N THR A 117 1.11 0.50 8.91
CA THR A 117 -0.01 0.93 9.76
C THR A 117 -0.39 2.40 9.53
N LEU A 118 0.57 3.25 9.20
CA LEU A 118 0.36 4.66 8.86
C LEU A 118 -0.41 4.89 7.54
N ASP A 119 -0.34 3.94 6.61
CA ASP A 119 -0.94 4.06 5.28
C ASP A 119 -2.30 3.33 5.19
N VAL A 120 -2.78 2.72 6.28
CA VAL A 120 -4.02 1.91 6.27
C VAL A 120 -5.24 2.74 5.88
N GLU A 121 -5.41 3.93 6.47
CA GLU A 121 -6.54 4.81 6.16
C GLU A 121 -6.48 5.31 4.71
N LEU A 122 -5.27 5.61 4.21
CA LEU A 122 -5.07 5.95 2.80
C LEU A 122 -5.50 4.81 1.88
N VAL A 123 -5.08 3.57 2.18
CA VAL A 123 -5.44 2.41 1.35
C VAL A 123 -6.94 2.17 1.39
N LYS A 124 -7.59 2.16 2.57
CA LYS A 124 -9.05 2.01 2.66
C LYS A 124 -9.77 3.04 1.80
N HIS A 125 -9.41 4.32 1.94
CA HIS A 125 -10.02 5.39 1.17
C HIS A 125 -9.87 5.17 -0.34
N ALA A 126 -8.69 4.73 -0.80
CA ALA A 126 -8.44 4.45 -2.21
C ALA A 126 -9.21 3.24 -2.76
N LEU A 127 -9.57 2.26 -1.92
CA LEU A 127 -10.31 1.06 -2.34
C LEU A 127 -11.83 1.26 -2.32
N ASP A 128 -12.31 2.24 -1.54
CA ASP A 128 -13.74 2.59 -1.42
C ASP A 128 -14.24 3.52 -2.55
N THR A 129 -13.35 3.97 -3.45
CA THR A 129 -13.65 4.93 -4.53
C THR A 129 -13.89 4.25 -5.87
#